data_AF-A0A7X9J7J2-F1
#
_entry.id   AF-A0A7X9J7J2-F1
#
_cell.length_a   1.000
_cell.length_b   1.000
_cell.length_c   1.000
_cell.angle_alpha   90.00
_cell.angle_beta   90.00
_cell.angle_gamma   90.00
#
_symmetry.space_group_name_H-M   'P 1'
#
loop_
_entity.id
_entity.type
_entity.pdbx_description
1 polymer ?
#
loop_
_entity_poly.entity_id
_entity_poly.type
_entity_poly.pdbx_seq_one_letter_code
_entity_poly.pdbx_strand_id
1 'polypeptide(L)'
;MQIIQGISASGGIAIGKTFLYQSQEVFAQKREITDPQNEIERFHTALAQATADLEKTYEKAVHEVGQESADIFMAQKMILQDPDLLEMSEQMISQQRVNADYAFSQSAESYAQTLLELPDEYMRSRAADVRDVACRLVSLMSPGSSEAHELSEPVIILAKDLTPSDTIHFERSLILGFCTSSGGKTSHTAILARALGVPAVLGVENIPATIQTGQPVILDGDTGKLILTPDEVTLASYQTAQAKSQTAAQSAQAKAHLPAITHDGKKVLVVANIGNAADAQNALQHGAEGVGLLRTEFSFIEGNHIPCEEEMTAAYEKIFAAFQKEPILVRTLDIGGDKEVPHLHLPVEANPFLGNRGIRFCFERADLFLPQLKAILRAGAGKNLQIMFPMIATVQEVRQARKLLQECMLEL
;
A
#
# COMPACT_ATOMS: atom_id res chain seq x y z
N MET A 1 -23.35 -16.00 21.26
CA MET A 1 -22.20 -16.21 20.36
C MET A 1 -22.68 -16.27 18.92
N GLN A 2 -22.10 -15.46 18.05
CA GLN A 2 -22.37 -15.44 16.61
C GLN A 2 -21.04 -15.43 15.85
N ILE A 3 -20.92 -16.23 14.80
CA ILE A 3 -19.72 -16.27 13.95
C ILE A 3 -20.10 -15.69 12.59
N ILE A 4 -19.31 -14.74 12.12
CA ILE A 4 -19.51 -14.06 10.84
C ILE A 4 -18.28 -14.32 9.98
N GLN A 5 -18.50 -14.77 8.76
CA GLN A 5 -17.45 -15.09 7.80
C GLN A 5 -17.20 -13.89 6.90
N GLY A 6 -15.93 -13.57 6.68
CA GLY A 6 -15.48 -12.64 5.66
C GLY A 6 -14.22 -13.13 4.96
N ILE A 7 -13.53 -12.19 4.35
CA ILE A 7 -12.31 -12.38 3.59
C ILE A 7 -11.12 -12.10 4.50
N SER A 8 -10.25 -13.10 4.68
CA SER A 8 -8.94 -12.91 5.31
C SER A 8 -8.09 -11.94 4.48
N ALA A 9 -7.76 -10.80 5.08
CA ALA A 9 -6.93 -9.76 4.46
C ALA A 9 -5.56 -9.66 5.13
N SER A 10 -5.51 -9.74 6.46
CA SER A 10 -4.26 -9.81 7.24
C SER A 10 -4.41 -10.86 8.33
N GLY A 11 -3.38 -11.70 8.48
CA GLY A 11 -3.40 -12.86 9.39
C GLY A 11 -3.24 -12.50 10.86
N GLY A 12 -3.40 -13.50 11.72
CA GLY A 12 -3.30 -13.39 13.17
C GLY A 12 -4.63 -13.41 13.91
N ILE A 13 -4.56 -13.46 15.24
CA ILE A 13 -5.72 -13.51 16.14
C ILE A 13 -5.69 -12.27 17.03
N ALA A 14 -6.77 -11.51 17.01
CA ALA A 14 -7.00 -10.42 17.96
C ALA A 14 -8.20 -10.74 18.85
N ILE A 15 -8.05 -10.42 20.13
CA ILE A 15 -9.09 -10.61 21.15
C ILE A 15 -9.19 -9.28 21.87
N GLY A 16 -10.37 -8.68 21.85
CA GLY A 16 -10.54 -7.33 22.38
C GLY A 16 -12.00 -6.91 22.38
N LYS A 17 -12.21 -5.62 22.64
CA LYS A 17 -13.54 -5.02 22.56
C LYS A 17 -13.79 -4.44 21.17
N THR A 18 -15.03 -4.45 20.75
CA THR A 18 -15.47 -3.77 19.53
C THR A 18 -15.35 -2.25 19.70
N PHE A 19 -14.91 -1.59 18.64
CA PHE A 19 -15.13 -0.17 18.45
C PHE A 19 -15.88 0.02 17.14
N LEU A 20 -17.15 0.43 17.23
CA LEU A 20 -17.95 0.71 16.03
C LEU A 20 -17.58 2.07 15.51
N TYR A 21 -16.88 2.08 14.39
CA TYR A 21 -16.61 3.27 13.64
C TYR A 21 -17.73 3.49 12.63
N GLN A 22 -18.41 4.61 12.79
CA GLN A 22 -19.33 5.14 11.79
C GLN A 22 -18.70 6.40 11.24
N SER A 23 -18.29 6.36 9.97
CA SER A 23 -17.86 7.58 9.28
C SER A 23 -19.01 8.58 9.34
N GLN A 24 -18.79 9.70 10.03
CA GLN A 24 -19.73 10.82 9.98
C GLN A 24 -19.50 11.50 8.64
N GLU A 25 -20.56 11.61 7.83
CA GLU A 25 -20.54 12.52 6.69
C GLU A 25 -20.35 13.94 7.26
N VAL A 26 -19.14 14.47 7.11
CA VAL A 26 -18.80 15.80 7.63
C VAL A 26 -19.45 16.84 6.71
N PHE A 27 -20.75 17.06 6.90
CA PHE A 27 -21.43 18.18 6.26
C PHE A 27 -21.07 19.45 7.01
N ALA A 28 -20.15 20.21 6.43
CA ALA A 28 -19.89 21.57 6.88
C ALA A 28 -21.20 22.36 6.83
N GLN A 29 -21.55 23.04 7.93
CA GLN A 29 -22.73 23.90 7.94
C GLN A 29 -22.45 25.16 7.11
N LYS A 30 -23.40 25.53 6.26
CA LYS A 30 -23.33 26.78 5.49
C LYS A 30 -23.36 27.97 6.44
N ARG A 31 -22.32 28.78 6.41
CA ARG A 31 -22.20 30.05 7.12
C ARG A 31 -21.84 31.14 6.13
N GLU A 32 -22.49 32.28 6.28
CA GLU A 32 -22.15 33.46 5.51
C GLU A 32 -20.89 34.09 6.10
N ILE A 33 -19.96 34.49 5.23
CA ILE A 33 -18.69 35.10 5.62
C ILE A 33 -18.65 36.58 5.24
N THR A 34 -17.95 37.37 6.05
CA THR A 34 -17.78 38.81 5.82
C THR A 34 -16.52 39.14 5.04
N ASP A 35 -15.50 38.26 5.09
CA ASP A 35 -14.20 38.45 4.45
C ASP A 35 -13.82 37.21 3.61
N PRO A 36 -14.12 37.22 2.30
CA PRO A 36 -13.75 36.14 1.40
C PRO A 36 -12.25 35.90 1.26
N GLN A 37 -11.41 36.93 1.42
CA GLN A 37 -9.96 36.77 1.24
C GLN A 37 -9.35 35.96 2.38
N ASN A 38 -9.73 36.28 3.61
CA ASN A 38 -9.31 35.51 4.80
C ASN A 38 -9.78 34.04 4.72
N GLU A 39 -11.00 33.80 4.22
CA GLU A 39 -11.50 32.43 4.09
C GLU A 39 -10.78 31.63 3.00
N ILE A 40 -10.37 32.28 1.90
CA ILE A 40 -9.50 31.68 0.86
C ILE A 40 -8.11 31.36 1.44
N GLU A 41 -7.52 32.24 2.25
CA GLU A 41 -6.24 31.95 2.92
C GLU A 41 -6.34 30.76 3.88
N ARG A 42 -7.43 30.67 4.65
CA ARG A 42 -7.74 29.51 5.51
C ARG A 42 -7.89 28.23 4.70
N PHE A 43 -8.56 28.29 3.55
CA PHE A 43 -8.69 27.17 2.61
C PHE A 43 -7.32 26.68 2.12
N HIS A 44 -6.46 27.57 1.61
CA HIS A 44 -5.13 27.19 1.14
C HIS A 44 -4.22 26.66 2.24
N THR A 45 -4.35 27.19 3.47
CA THR A 45 -3.61 26.69 4.62
C THR A 45 -3.98 25.24 4.94
N ALA A 46 -5.28 24.92 4.96
CA ALA A 46 -5.75 23.56 5.14
C ALA A 46 -5.33 22.65 3.98
N LEU A 47 -5.35 23.17 2.74
CA LEU A 47 -4.95 22.44 1.54
C LEU A 47 -3.47 22.02 1.59
N ALA A 48 -2.61 22.95 1.97
CA ALA A 48 -1.18 22.68 2.14
C ALA A 48 -0.94 21.63 3.23
N GLN A 49 -1.65 21.71 4.36
CA GLN A 49 -1.55 20.73 5.44
C GLN A 49 -2.03 19.34 5.00
N ALA A 50 -3.20 19.23 4.36
CA ALA A 50 -3.73 17.96 3.86
C ALA A 50 -2.79 17.32 2.83
N THR A 51 -2.20 18.12 1.94
CA THR A 51 -1.23 17.67 0.94
C THR A 51 0.01 17.06 1.61
N ALA A 52 0.59 17.76 2.59
CA ALA A 52 1.76 17.29 3.33
C ALA A 52 1.46 16.00 4.14
N ASP A 53 0.25 15.87 4.69
CA ASP A 53 -0.14 14.67 5.44
C ASP A 53 -0.37 13.45 4.53
N LEU A 54 -0.87 13.67 3.30
CA LEU A 54 -0.97 12.62 2.28
C LEU A 54 0.43 12.16 1.81
N GLU A 55 1.37 13.08 1.59
CA GLU A 55 2.76 12.74 1.26
C GLU A 55 3.42 11.88 2.34
N LYS A 56 3.32 12.29 3.60
CA LYS A 56 3.88 11.51 4.73
C LYS A 56 3.24 10.12 4.85
N THR A 57 1.94 10.02 4.60
CA THR A 57 1.23 8.73 4.67
C THR A 57 1.65 7.83 3.51
N TYR A 58 1.79 8.39 2.32
CA TYR A 58 2.33 7.69 1.16
C TYR A 58 3.72 7.13 1.43
N GLU A 59 4.69 7.96 1.87
CA GLU A 59 6.06 7.52 2.13
C GLU A 59 6.11 6.32 3.09
N LYS A 60 5.28 6.35 4.14
CA LYS A 60 5.16 5.23 5.09
C LYS A 60 4.55 3.98 4.45
N ALA A 61 3.46 4.12 3.70
CA ALA A 61 2.80 3.01 3.02
C ALA A 61 3.74 2.33 2.01
N VAL A 62 4.54 3.10 1.26
CA VAL A 62 5.55 2.57 0.34
C VAL A 62 6.51 1.63 1.06
N HIS A 63 6.99 2.03 2.25
CA HIS A 63 7.93 1.23 3.04
C HIS A 63 7.32 -0.03 3.67
N GLU A 64 6.05 0.01 4.08
CA GLU A 64 5.46 -1.07 4.88
C GLU A 64 4.73 -2.13 4.03
N VAL A 65 4.13 -1.72 2.91
CA VAL A 65 3.18 -2.54 2.14
C VAL A 65 3.42 -2.51 0.63
N GLY A 66 4.34 -1.66 0.19
CA GLY A 66 4.76 -1.54 -1.20
C GLY A 66 4.01 -0.44 -1.96
N GLN A 67 4.66 0.02 -3.01
CA GLN A 67 4.27 1.16 -3.82
C GLN A 67 2.85 1.08 -4.40
N GLU A 68 2.49 -0.05 -5.02
CA GLU A 68 1.19 -0.25 -5.67
C GLU A 68 0.01 -0.03 -4.70
N SER A 69 0.21 -0.38 -3.44
CA SER A 69 -0.75 -0.17 -2.36
C SER A 69 -0.71 1.25 -1.79
N ALA A 70 0.39 1.97 -1.98
CA ALA A 70 0.56 3.35 -1.56
C ALA A 70 0.09 4.37 -2.61
N ASP A 71 0.08 4.02 -3.90
CA ASP A 71 -0.29 4.92 -5.02
C ASP A 71 -1.67 5.55 -4.90
N ILE A 72 -2.56 4.91 -4.14
CA ILE A 72 -3.87 5.48 -3.77
C ILE A 72 -3.70 6.85 -3.11
N PHE A 73 -2.74 7.01 -2.20
CA PHE A 73 -2.51 8.28 -1.52
C PHE A 73 -2.04 9.37 -2.49
N MET A 74 -1.32 8.99 -3.56
CA MET A 74 -0.96 9.92 -4.63
C MET A 74 -2.16 10.29 -5.49
N ALA A 75 -3.04 9.34 -5.80
CA ALA A 75 -4.30 9.65 -6.49
C ALA A 75 -5.16 10.63 -5.67
N GLN A 76 -5.26 10.43 -4.36
CA GLN A 76 -5.94 11.36 -3.45
C GLN A 76 -5.29 12.75 -3.44
N LYS A 77 -3.95 12.80 -3.42
CA LYS A 77 -3.22 14.08 -3.53
C LYS A 77 -3.52 14.79 -4.86
N MET A 78 -3.56 14.06 -5.97
CA MET A 78 -3.88 14.63 -7.28
C MET A 78 -5.30 15.21 -7.31
N ILE A 79 -6.28 14.51 -6.73
CA ILE A 79 -7.66 15.02 -6.59
C ILE A 79 -7.68 16.31 -5.76
N LEU A 80 -6.94 16.32 -4.64
CA LEU A 80 -6.87 17.48 -3.75
C LEU A 80 -6.27 18.71 -4.45
N GLN A 81 -5.37 18.49 -5.40
CA GLN A 81 -4.68 19.53 -6.17
C GLN A 81 -5.33 19.82 -7.53
N ASP A 82 -6.49 19.24 -7.82
CA ASP A 82 -7.19 19.41 -9.08
C ASP A 82 -7.59 20.89 -9.27
N PRO A 83 -7.08 21.59 -10.30
CA PRO A 83 -7.35 23.01 -10.51
C PRO A 83 -8.84 23.34 -10.65
N ASP A 84 -9.63 22.45 -11.26
CA ASP A 84 -11.06 22.68 -11.48
C ASP A 84 -11.81 22.62 -10.14
N LEU A 85 -11.47 21.66 -9.29
CA LEU A 85 -12.04 21.53 -7.95
C LEU A 85 -11.68 22.72 -7.05
N LEU A 86 -10.44 23.18 -7.11
CA LEU A 86 -9.96 24.35 -6.37
C LEU A 86 -10.64 25.63 -6.85
N GLU A 87 -10.72 25.85 -8.16
CA GLU A 87 -11.37 27.02 -8.75
C GLU A 87 -12.86 27.06 -8.41
N MET A 88 -13.58 25.93 -8.53
CA MET A 88 -14.99 25.84 -8.13
C MET A 88 -15.21 26.24 -6.67
N SER A 89 -14.30 25.82 -5.78
CA SER A 89 -14.38 26.12 -4.35
C SER A 89 -14.11 27.61 -4.07
N GLU A 90 -13.07 28.17 -4.67
CA GLU A 90 -12.71 29.60 -4.55
C GLU A 90 -13.78 30.53 -5.13
N GLN A 91 -14.38 30.15 -6.26
CA GLN A 91 -15.51 30.88 -6.85
C GLN A 91 -16.72 30.86 -5.91
N MET A 92 -17.01 29.72 -5.27
CA MET A 92 -18.12 29.63 -4.32
C MET A 92 -17.87 30.51 -3.09
N ILE A 93 -16.66 30.50 -2.52
CA ILE A 93 -16.27 31.36 -1.39
C ILE A 93 -16.40 32.84 -1.76
N SER A 94 -15.86 33.25 -2.91
CA SER A 94 -15.79 34.65 -3.33
C SER A 94 -17.15 35.22 -3.77
N GLN A 95 -17.88 34.49 -4.61
CA GLN A 95 -19.13 34.96 -5.21
C GLN A 95 -20.33 34.76 -4.29
N GLN A 96 -20.41 33.62 -3.61
CA GLN A 96 -21.55 33.29 -2.74
C GLN A 96 -21.30 33.66 -1.28
N ARG A 97 -20.10 34.12 -0.92
CA ARG A 97 -19.71 34.52 0.45
C ARG A 97 -20.04 33.46 1.48
N VAL A 98 -19.62 32.23 1.20
CA VAL A 98 -19.77 31.08 2.11
C VAL A 98 -18.41 30.65 2.69
N ASN A 99 -18.44 29.96 3.83
CA ASN A 99 -17.26 29.37 4.44
C ASN A 99 -16.60 28.28 3.58
N ALA A 100 -15.27 28.14 3.67
CA ALA A 100 -14.42 27.28 2.85
C ALA A 100 -14.75 25.79 3.00
N ASP A 101 -15.04 25.35 4.23
CA ASP A 101 -15.43 23.98 4.52
C ASP A 101 -16.75 23.59 3.83
N TYR A 102 -17.71 24.52 3.76
CA TYR A 102 -18.94 24.30 3.00
C TYR A 102 -18.68 24.33 1.49
N ALA A 103 -17.92 25.31 1.02
CA ALA A 103 -17.62 25.47 -0.40
C ALA A 103 -16.92 24.24 -1.01
N PHE A 104 -15.90 23.73 -0.33
CA PHE A 104 -15.15 22.56 -0.79
C PHE A 104 -16.00 21.29 -0.74
N SER A 105 -16.76 21.09 0.35
CA SER A 105 -17.66 19.94 0.48
C SER A 105 -18.69 19.88 -0.65
N GLN A 106 -19.31 21.01 -1.00
CA GLN A 106 -20.28 21.08 -2.11
C GLN A 106 -19.61 20.86 -3.47
N SER A 107 -18.43 21.45 -3.68
CA SER A 107 -17.69 21.30 -4.95
C SER A 107 -17.26 19.84 -5.16
N ALA A 108 -16.74 19.19 -4.11
CA ALA A 108 -16.34 17.79 -4.14
C ALA A 108 -17.54 16.84 -4.33
N GLU A 109 -18.69 17.11 -3.69
CA GLU A 109 -19.88 16.28 -3.89
C GLU A 109 -20.43 16.42 -5.31
N SER A 110 -20.44 17.62 -5.88
CA SER A 110 -20.82 17.83 -7.29
C SER A 110 -19.88 17.10 -8.25
N TYR A 111 -18.58 17.11 -7.97
CA TYR A 111 -17.59 16.40 -8.76
C TYR A 111 -17.76 14.86 -8.63
N ALA A 112 -17.98 14.36 -7.41
CA ALA A 112 -18.24 12.95 -7.16
C ALA A 112 -19.52 12.45 -7.84
N GLN A 113 -20.60 13.25 -7.87
CA GLN A 113 -21.82 12.91 -8.60
C GLN A 113 -21.59 12.82 -10.11
N THR A 114 -20.82 13.76 -10.67
CA THR A 114 -20.44 13.72 -12.09
C THR A 114 -19.67 12.44 -12.43
N LEU A 115 -18.75 12.01 -11.56
CA LEU A 115 -18.01 10.75 -11.74
C LEU A 115 -18.91 9.52 -11.68
N LEU A 116 -19.94 9.51 -10.81
CA LEU A 116 -20.89 8.40 -10.69
C LEU A 116 -21.79 8.23 -11.92
N GLU A 117 -22.04 9.30 -12.65
CA GLU A 117 -22.84 9.29 -13.89
C GLU A 117 -22.05 8.78 -15.11
N LEU A 118 -20.72 8.66 -15.00
CA LEU A 118 -19.89 8.11 -16.07
C LEU A 118 -20.11 6.60 -16.23
N PRO A 119 -20.09 6.08 -17.47
CA PRO A 119 -20.28 4.65 -17.74
C PRO A 119 -19.08 3.78 -17.33
N ASP A 120 -17.92 4.39 -17.12
CA ASP A 120 -16.66 3.73 -16.79
C ASP A 120 -16.63 3.33 -15.29
N GLU A 121 -16.49 2.03 -15.02
CA GLU A 121 -16.49 1.48 -13.66
C GLU A 121 -15.30 1.97 -12.81
N TYR A 122 -14.14 2.16 -13.43
CA TYR A 122 -12.97 2.72 -12.77
C TYR A 122 -13.20 4.18 -12.38
N MET A 123 -13.79 5.00 -13.27
CA MET A 123 -14.11 6.39 -12.94
C MET A 123 -15.19 6.51 -11.85
N ARG A 124 -16.19 5.63 -11.85
CA ARG A 124 -17.19 5.59 -10.76
C ARG A 124 -16.56 5.25 -9.41
N SER A 125 -15.54 4.38 -9.39
CA SER A 125 -14.83 4.02 -8.16
C SER A 125 -14.11 5.21 -7.52
N ARG A 126 -13.63 6.17 -8.33
CA ARG A 126 -12.97 7.39 -7.86
C ARG A 126 -13.88 8.38 -7.12
N ALA A 127 -15.21 8.26 -7.26
CA ALA A 127 -16.13 9.12 -6.53
C ALA A 127 -15.99 8.96 -5.01
N ALA A 128 -15.63 7.76 -4.53
CA ALA A 128 -15.34 7.52 -3.12
C ALA A 128 -14.07 8.24 -2.67
N ASP A 129 -13.02 8.24 -3.51
CA ASP A 129 -11.76 8.92 -3.23
C ASP A 129 -11.94 10.44 -3.13
N VAL A 130 -12.76 11.03 -4.03
CA VAL A 130 -13.10 12.46 -3.97
C VAL A 130 -13.78 12.82 -2.65
N ARG A 131 -14.74 12.01 -2.21
CA ARG A 131 -15.43 12.23 -0.94
C ARG A 131 -14.51 12.07 0.27
N ASP A 132 -13.58 11.10 0.23
CA ASP A 132 -12.58 10.93 1.29
C ASP A 132 -11.66 12.15 1.42
N VAL A 133 -11.14 12.63 0.28
CA VAL A 133 -10.32 13.85 0.24
C VAL A 133 -11.10 15.07 0.76
N ALA A 134 -12.38 15.18 0.43
CA ALA A 134 -13.27 16.21 0.96
C ALA A 134 -13.40 16.14 2.48
N CYS A 135 -13.71 14.97 3.02
CA CYS A 135 -13.82 14.75 4.47
C CYS A 135 -12.52 15.13 5.19
N ARG A 136 -11.36 14.75 4.65
CA ARG A 136 -10.06 15.12 5.20
C ARG A 136 -9.86 16.63 5.28
N LEU A 137 -10.05 17.33 4.15
CA LEU A 137 -9.79 18.77 4.08
C LEU A 137 -10.77 19.55 4.97
N VAL A 138 -12.04 19.17 4.97
CA VAL A 138 -13.08 19.76 5.83
C VAL A 138 -12.74 19.57 7.31
N SER A 139 -12.24 18.40 7.70
CA SER A 139 -11.87 18.10 9.09
C SER A 139 -10.72 18.97 9.60
N LEU A 140 -9.77 19.35 8.74
CA LEU A 140 -8.71 20.30 9.09
C LEU A 140 -9.23 21.74 9.29
N MET A 141 -10.25 22.13 8.53
CA MET A 141 -10.83 23.46 8.61
C MET A 141 -11.83 23.60 9.76
N SER A 142 -12.46 22.51 10.19
CA SER A 142 -13.47 22.49 11.24
C SER A 142 -13.04 21.63 12.44
N PRO A 143 -11.99 22.05 13.18
CA PRO A 143 -11.55 21.33 14.37
C PRO A 143 -12.66 21.36 15.43
N GLY A 144 -13.33 20.23 15.62
CA GLY A 144 -14.45 20.04 16.54
C GLY A 144 -15.73 19.47 15.91
N SER A 145 -15.84 19.36 14.58
CA SER A 145 -16.97 18.68 13.91
C SER A 145 -16.79 17.18 13.79
N SER A 146 -15.55 16.69 13.91
CA SER A 146 -15.27 15.30 14.22
C SER A 146 -15.34 15.21 15.75
N GLU A 147 -16.34 14.51 16.29
CA GLU A 147 -16.14 13.86 17.57
C GLU A 147 -14.94 12.94 17.36
N ALA A 148 -13.76 13.38 17.79
CA ALA A 148 -12.58 12.54 17.78
C ALA A 148 -12.97 11.29 18.56
N HIS A 149 -13.12 10.19 17.85
CA HIS A 149 -13.32 8.88 18.44
C HIS A 149 -11.98 8.47 19.06
N GLU A 150 -11.62 9.13 20.16
CA GLU A 150 -10.42 8.83 20.92
C GLU A 150 -10.56 7.41 21.44
N LEU A 151 -9.70 6.54 20.91
CA LEU A 151 -9.50 5.23 21.49
C LEU A 151 -8.86 5.42 22.85
N SER A 152 -9.52 4.97 23.90
CA SER A 152 -9.01 5.02 25.28
C SER A 152 -8.46 3.67 25.74
N GLU A 153 -8.70 2.62 24.97
CA GLU A 153 -8.26 1.26 25.24
C GLU A 153 -8.01 0.49 23.92
N PRO A 154 -7.25 -0.61 23.95
CA PRO A 154 -7.05 -1.45 22.77
C PRO A 154 -8.35 -2.09 22.26
N VAL A 155 -8.68 -1.90 20.99
CA VAL A 155 -9.97 -2.29 20.37
C VAL A 155 -9.81 -2.93 19.00
N ILE A 156 -10.83 -3.69 18.60
CA ILE A 156 -11.03 -4.17 17.23
C ILE A 156 -12.03 -3.22 16.57
N ILE A 157 -11.61 -2.56 15.49
CA ILE A 157 -12.44 -1.59 14.78
C ILE A 157 -13.40 -2.32 13.85
N LEU A 158 -14.69 -2.05 13.98
CA LEU A 158 -15.73 -2.49 13.05
C LEU A 158 -16.30 -1.29 12.32
N ALA A 159 -16.26 -1.32 10.99
CA ALA A 159 -16.78 -0.24 10.17
C ALA A 159 -17.51 -0.80 8.95
N LYS A 160 -18.29 0.06 8.28
CA LYS A 160 -18.80 -0.27 6.94
C LYS A 160 -17.64 -0.34 5.96
N ASP A 161 -16.90 0.76 5.91
CA ASP A 161 -15.66 0.95 5.19
C ASP A 161 -14.69 1.73 6.09
N LEU A 162 -13.41 1.68 5.78
CA LEU A 162 -12.40 2.56 6.40
C LEU A 162 -11.61 3.22 5.29
N THR A 163 -11.78 4.52 5.19
CA THR A 163 -10.88 5.31 4.35
C THR A 163 -9.53 5.46 5.05
N PRO A 164 -8.46 5.72 4.29
CA PRO A 164 -7.20 6.05 4.93
C PRO A 164 -7.28 7.28 5.85
N SER A 165 -8.13 8.26 5.54
CA SER A 165 -8.34 9.44 6.41
C SER A 165 -8.96 9.07 7.74
N ASP A 166 -9.93 8.15 7.76
CA ASP A 166 -10.57 7.67 8.99
C ASP A 166 -9.54 7.09 9.97
N THR A 167 -8.53 6.40 9.42
CA THR A 167 -7.54 5.68 10.23
C THR A 167 -6.43 6.54 10.82
N ILE A 168 -6.22 7.76 10.30
CA ILE A 168 -5.21 8.69 10.81
C ILE A 168 -5.57 9.19 12.22
N HIS A 169 -6.85 9.25 12.54
CA HIS A 169 -7.34 9.72 13.83
C HIS A 169 -7.18 8.69 14.96
N PHE A 170 -6.89 7.43 14.64
CA PHE A 170 -6.73 6.40 15.64
C PHE A 170 -5.28 6.30 16.14
N GLU A 171 -5.12 6.17 17.46
CA GLU A 171 -3.83 5.82 18.02
C GLU A 171 -3.49 4.37 17.63
N ARG A 172 -2.48 4.21 16.77
CA ARG A 172 -2.08 2.92 16.19
C ARG A 172 -1.79 1.84 17.24
N SER A 173 -1.26 2.23 18.39
CA SER A 173 -0.93 1.34 19.52
C SER A 173 -2.17 0.65 20.12
N LEU A 174 -3.36 1.25 19.93
CA LEU A 174 -4.64 0.80 20.48
C LEU A 174 -5.46 0.01 19.45
N ILE A 175 -4.98 -0.15 18.22
CA ILE A 175 -5.69 -0.93 17.21
C ILE A 175 -5.22 -2.39 17.29
N LEU A 176 -6.14 -3.28 17.68
CA LEU A 176 -5.87 -4.73 17.71
C LEU A 176 -6.20 -5.41 16.39
N GLY A 177 -7.06 -4.81 15.55
CA GLY A 177 -7.43 -5.36 14.25
C GLY A 177 -8.61 -4.64 13.60
N PHE A 178 -8.88 -4.98 12.35
CA PHE A 178 -9.92 -4.35 11.54
C PHE A 178 -10.96 -5.34 11.02
N CYS A 179 -12.22 -4.94 11.04
CA CYS A 179 -13.31 -5.65 10.41
C CYS A 179 -14.19 -4.69 9.60
N THR A 180 -14.33 -4.93 8.30
CA THR A 180 -15.18 -4.09 7.43
C THR A 180 -16.23 -4.90 6.68
N SER A 181 -17.38 -4.30 6.42
CA SER A 181 -18.43 -4.94 5.61
C SER A 181 -18.19 -4.79 4.10
N SER A 182 -17.48 -3.76 3.66
CA SER A 182 -16.94 -3.61 2.31
C SER A 182 -15.45 -3.98 2.23
N GLY A 183 -14.92 -4.03 1.01
CA GLY A 183 -13.49 -4.18 0.75
C GLY A 183 -13.04 -5.62 0.43
N GLY A 184 -11.95 -5.72 -0.36
CA GLY A 184 -11.29 -6.97 -0.72
C GLY A 184 -9.84 -7.02 -0.24
N LYS A 185 -9.09 -8.06 -0.63
CA LYS A 185 -7.69 -8.28 -0.22
C LYS A 185 -6.73 -7.15 -0.62
N THR A 186 -7.12 -6.32 -1.58
CA THR A 186 -6.37 -5.18 -2.11
C THR A 186 -6.92 -3.82 -1.65
N SER A 187 -7.93 -3.81 -0.77
CA SER A 187 -8.49 -2.54 -0.26
C SER A 187 -7.53 -1.80 0.66
N HIS A 188 -7.76 -0.49 0.82
CA HIS A 188 -6.99 0.38 1.72
C HIS A 188 -6.88 -0.16 3.14
N THR A 189 -7.96 -0.72 3.68
CA THR A 189 -7.98 -1.37 4.99
C THR A 189 -7.09 -2.61 5.04
N ALA A 190 -7.07 -3.43 3.98
CA ALA A 190 -6.22 -4.62 3.90
C ALA A 190 -4.73 -4.24 3.93
N ILE A 191 -4.41 -3.18 3.19
CA ILE A 191 -3.07 -2.61 3.09
C ILE A 191 -2.65 -2.11 4.47
N LEU A 192 -3.42 -1.20 5.07
CA LEU A 192 -3.12 -0.65 6.38
C LEU A 192 -2.95 -1.73 7.47
N ALA A 193 -3.81 -2.75 7.48
CA ALA A 193 -3.72 -3.83 8.45
C ALA A 193 -2.41 -4.61 8.38
N ARG A 194 -1.91 -4.89 7.16
CA ARG A 194 -0.62 -5.57 6.95
C ARG A 194 0.54 -4.68 7.40
N ALA A 195 0.48 -3.40 7.06
CA ALA A 195 1.44 -2.38 7.46
C ALA A 195 1.57 -2.30 8.99
N LEU A 196 0.44 -2.30 9.69
CA LEU A 196 0.39 -2.26 11.16
C LEU A 196 0.66 -3.63 11.82
N GLY A 197 0.75 -4.72 11.04
CA GLY A 197 0.93 -6.07 11.57
C GLY A 197 -0.25 -6.58 12.39
N VAL A 198 -1.46 -6.07 12.12
CA VAL A 198 -2.70 -6.44 12.83
C VAL A 198 -3.61 -7.29 11.96
N PRO A 199 -4.39 -8.22 12.54
CA PRO A 199 -5.34 -9.03 11.80
C PRO A 199 -6.46 -8.19 11.18
N ALA A 200 -6.92 -8.62 10.00
CA ALA A 200 -8.03 -7.97 9.31
C ALA A 200 -8.92 -8.96 8.55
N VAL A 201 -10.24 -8.77 8.72
CA VAL A 201 -11.30 -9.52 8.05
C VAL A 201 -12.23 -8.54 7.33
N LEU A 202 -12.31 -8.62 6.01
CA LEU A 202 -13.01 -7.64 5.19
C LEU A 202 -14.17 -8.29 4.43
N GLY A 203 -15.05 -7.49 3.83
CA GLY A 203 -16.19 -8.02 3.08
C GLY A 203 -17.13 -8.86 3.95
N VAL A 204 -17.27 -8.49 5.23
CA VAL A 204 -18.12 -9.21 6.18
C VAL A 204 -19.58 -8.84 5.92
N GLU A 205 -20.31 -9.76 5.30
CA GLU A 205 -21.74 -9.62 5.12
C GLU A 205 -22.47 -9.80 6.47
N ASN A 206 -23.46 -8.95 6.75
CA ASN A 206 -24.36 -9.09 7.90
C ASN A 206 -23.74 -8.85 9.29
N ILE A 207 -22.89 -7.83 9.46
CA ILE A 207 -22.59 -7.32 10.81
C ILE A 207 -23.93 -6.92 11.48
N PRO A 208 -24.31 -7.50 12.63
CA PRO A 208 -25.60 -7.23 13.25
C PRO A 208 -25.75 -5.75 13.58
N ALA A 209 -26.88 -5.14 13.21
CA ALA A 209 -27.18 -3.76 13.61
C ALA A 209 -27.25 -3.56 15.13
N THR A 210 -27.36 -4.66 15.89
CA THR A 210 -27.41 -4.69 17.35
C THR A 210 -26.04 -4.74 18.03
N ILE A 211 -24.95 -4.85 17.26
CA ILE A 211 -23.60 -4.80 17.83
C ILE A 211 -23.37 -3.42 18.45
N GLN A 212 -22.68 -3.39 19.59
CA GLN A 212 -22.37 -2.15 20.31
C GLN A 212 -20.86 -2.04 20.54
N THR A 213 -20.34 -0.83 20.62
CA THR A 213 -18.98 -0.56 21.09
C THR A 213 -18.79 -1.11 22.51
N GLY A 214 -17.63 -1.69 22.80
CA GLY A 214 -17.29 -2.26 24.09
C GLY A 214 -17.62 -3.74 24.26
N GLN A 215 -18.22 -4.39 23.26
CA GLN A 215 -18.56 -5.82 23.32
C GLN A 215 -17.31 -6.69 23.09
N PRO A 216 -17.15 -7.81 23.82
CA PRO A 216 -16.02 -8.71 23.60
C PRO A 216 -16.16 -9.44 22.26
N VAL A 217 -15.09 -9.42 21.47
CA VAL A 217 -15.00 -10.05 20.16
C VAL A 217 -13.66 -10.71 19.94
N ILE A 218 -13.67 -11.70 19.05
CA ILE A 218 -12.46 -12.34 18.53
C ILE A 218 -12.45 -12.10 17.03
N LEU A 219 -11.33 -11.59 16.53
CA LEU A 219 -11.05 -11.45 15.12
C LEU A 219 -9.97 -12.46 14.74
N ASP A 220 -10.34 -13.44 13.94
CA ASP A 220 -9.43 -14.43 13.37
C ASP A 220 -9.14 -14.05 11.92
N GLY A 221 -8.03 -13.33 11.74
CA GLY A 221 -7.50 -12.93 10.45
C GLY A 221 -6.98 -14.11 9.62
N ASP A 222 -6.62 -15.23 10.24
CA ASP A 222 -6.13 -16.42 9.53
C ASP A 222 -7.26 -17.15 8.82
N THR A 223 -8.41 -17.33 9.49
CA THR A 223 -9.58 -18.01 8.91
C THR A 223 -10.67 -17.08 8.39
N GLY A 224 -10.49 -15.77 8.54
CA GLY A 224 -11.42 -14.75 8.06
C GLY A 224 -12.72 -14.69 8.86
N LYS A 225 -12.65 -14.86 10.19
CA LYS A 225 -13.84 -14.92 11.06
C LYS A 225 -13.88 -13.77 12.06
N LEU A 226 -15.07 -13.22 12.24
CA LEU A 226 -15.42 -12.36 13.36
C LEU A 226 -16.35 -13.14 14.29
N ILE A 227 -15.98 -13.29 15.55
CA ILE A 227 -16.78 -13.98 16.56
C ILE A 227 -17.29 -12.96 17.58
N LEU A 228 -18.60 -12.79 17.60
CA LEU A 228 -19.31 -11.89 18.50
C LEU A 228 -19.77 -12.61 19.75
N THR A 229 -19.53 -11.98 20.92
CA THR A 229 -19.94 -12.51 22.22
C THR A 229 -19.50 -13.98 22.39
N PRO A 230 -18.19 -14.26 22.29
CA PRO A 230 -17.66 -15.62 22.42
C PRO A 230 -18.00 -16.17 23.80
N ASP A 231 -18.32 -17.45 23.88
CA ASP A 231 -18.42 -18.14 25.17
C ASP A 231 -17.03 -18.36 25.77
N GLU A 232 -16.98 -18.68 27.08
CA GLU A 232 -15.73 -18.85 27.81
C GLU A 232 -14.83 -19.94 27.19
N VAL A 233 -15.44 -21.00 26.65
CA VAL A 233 -14.73 -22.11 26.01
C VAL A 233 -14.03 -21.65 24.74
N THR A 234 -14.74 -20.91 23.87
CA THR A 234 -14.19 -20.36 22.63
C THR A 234 -13.12 -19.33 22.95
N LEU A 235 -13.37 -18.43 23.90
CA LEU A 235 -12.40 -17.42 24.33
C LEU A 235 -11.09 -18.06 24.81
N ALA A 236 -11.16 -19.07 25.68
CA ALA A 236 -9.98 -19.78 26.17
C ALA A 236 -9.23 -20.51 25.04
N SER A 237 -9.96 -21.08 24.08
CA SER A 237 -9.37 -21.74 22.91
C SER A 237 -8.57 -20.75 22.05
N TYR A 238 -9.13 -19.58 21.75
CA TYR A 238 -8.46 -18.55 20.95
C TYR A 238 -7.31 -17.88 21.71
N GLN A 239 -7.43 -17.65 23.03
CA GLN A 239 -6.32 -17.18 23.85
C GLN A 239 -5.13 -18.15 23.80
N THR A 240 -5.41 -19.45 23.88
CA THR A 240 -4.38 -20.50 23.74
C THR A 240 -3.75 -20.48 22.34
N ALA A 241 -4.57 -20.32 21.29
CA ALA A 241 -4.08 -20.24 19.91
C ALA A 241 -3.22 -18.99 19.67
N GLN A 242 -3.65 -17.82 20.17
CA GLN A 242 -2.93 -16.55 20.09
C GLN A 242 -1.57 -16.65 20.81
N ALA A 243 -1.56 -17.13 22.05
CA ALA A 243 -0.33 -17.31 22.83
C ALA A 243 0.64 -18.31 22.16
N LYS A 244 0.11 -19.40 21.59
CA LYS A 244 0.90 -20.38 20.85
C LYS A 244 1.52 -19.76 19.59
N SER A 245 0.75 -18.97 18.83
CA SER A 245 1.23 -18.27 17.64
C SER A 245 2.33 -17.27 17.99
N GLN A 246 2.13 -16.45 19.02
CA GLN A 246 3.11 -15.47 19.48
C GLN A 246 4.40 -16.15 19.97
N THR A 247 4.28 -17.24 20.74
CA THR A 247 5.43 -18.03 21.19
C THR A 247 6.17 -18.66 20.01
N ALA A 248 5.44 -19.17 19.01
CA ALA A 248 6.04 -19.73 17.80
C ALA A 248 6.78 -18.66 16.99
N ALA A 249 6.19 -17.48 16.82
CA ALA A 249 6.81 -16.35 16.13
C ALA A 249 8.09 -15.87 16.85
N GLN A 250 8.05 -15.73 18.19
CA GLN A 250 9.23 -15.40 18.98
C GLN A 250 10.32 -16.48 18.88
N SER A 251 9.93 -17.76 18.92
CA SER A 251 10.88 -18.86 18.75
C SER A 251 11.48 -18.89 17.35
N ALA A 252 10.70 -18.60 16.32
CA ALA A 252 11.15 -18.50 14.94
C ALA A 252 12.13 -17.33 14.78
N GLN A 253 11.79 -16.14 15.30
CA GLN A 253 12.66 -14.97 15.27
C GLN A 253 13.99 -15.22 15.97
N ALA A 254 13.96 -15.84 17.16
CA ALA A 254 15.18 -16.21 17.89
C ALA A 254 16.06 -17.21 17.14
N LYS A 255 15.49 -17.97 16.20
CA LYS A 255 16.16 -18.97 15.37
C LYS A 255 16.39 -18.50 13.94
N ALA A 256 15.99 -17.27 13.59
CA ALA A 256 15.96 -16.78 12.21
C ALA A 256 17.34 -16.87 11.53
N HIS A 257 18.41 -16.65 12.29
CA HIS A 257 19.80 -16.69 11.80
C HIS A 257 20.44 -18.09 11.86
N LEU A 258 19.72 -19.13 12.29
CA LEU A 258 20.24 -20.49 12.23
C LEU A 258 20.25 -20.98 10.78
N PRO A 259 21.24 -21.80 10.39
CA PRO A 259 21.28 -22.35 9.05
C PRO A 259 20.04 -23.22 8.79
N ALA A 260 19.44 -23.08 7.60
CA ALA A 260 18.29 -23.86 7.20
C ALA A 260 18.69 -25.30 6.82
N ILE A 261 18.66 -26.19 7.80
CA ILE A 261 19.05 -27.60 7.65
C ILE A 261 17.87 -28.49 8.07
N THR A 262 17.49 -29.42 7.21
CA THR A 262 16.44 -30.40 7.49
C THR A 262 16.88 -31.42 8.55
N HIS A 263 15.95 -32.18 9.12
CA HIS A 263 16.26 -33.19 10.15
C HIS A 263 17.22 -34.30 9.66
N ASP A 264 17.26 -34.58 8.36
CA ASP A 264 18.18 -35.52 7.71
C ASP A 264 19.50 -34.87 7.22
N GLY A 265 19.74 -33.60 7.57
CA GLY A 265 21.01 -32.91 7.34
C GLY A 265 21.14 -32.20 5.99
N LYS A 266 20.07 -32.11 5.19
CA LYS A 266 20.10 -31.38 3.92
C LYS A 266 19.99 -29.88 4.15
N LYS A 267 21.04 -29.14 3.76
CA LYS A 267 20.99 -27.68 3.74
C LYS A 267 20.15 -27.19 2.56
N VAL A 268 19.25 -26.26 2.82
CA VAL A 268 18.53 -25.47 1.81
C VAL A 268 18.87 -23.99 2.01
N LEU A 269 18.77 -23.18 0.96
CA LEU A 269 18.93 -21.74 1.07
C LEU A 269 17.58 -21.09 1.32
N VAL A 270 17.48 -20.29 2.37
CA VAL A 270 16.30 -19.45 2.63
C VAL A 270 16.68 -18.01 2.31
N VAL A 271 16.20 -17.53 1.17
CA VAL A 271 16.57 -16.22 0.60
C VAL A 271 15.33 -15.35 0.42
N ALA A 272 15.52 -14.03 0.44
CA ALA A 272 14.42 -13.07 0.36
C ALA A 272 14.12 -12.63 -1.07
N ASN A 273 12.85 -12.32 -1.33
CA ASN A 273 12.43 -11.57 -2.51
C ASN A 273 12.28 -10.11 -2.10
N ILE A 274 12.94 -9.20 -2.82
CA ILE A 274 13.02 -7.78 -2.47
C ILE A 274 12.78 -6.90 -3.70
N GLY A 275 12.36 -5.65 -3.47
CA GLY A 275 12.22 -4.61 -4.49
C GLY A 275 13.12 -3.40 -4.26
N ASN A 276 13.43 -3.08 -3.00
CA ASN A 276 14.18 -1.88 -2.63
C ASN A 276 15.20 -2.13 -1.49
N ALA A 277 15.88 -1.06 -1.06
CA ALA A 277 16.90 -1.14 -0.01
C ALA A 277 16.32 -1.38 1.41
N ALA A 278 15.09 -0.96 1.68
CA ALA A 278 14.43 -1.21 2.96
C ALA A 278 14.06 -2.69 3.10
N ASP A 279 13.56 -3.31 2.03
CA ASP A 279 13.30 -4.76 1.98
C ASP A 279 14.57 -5.57 2.25
N ALA A 280 15.72 -5.14 1.71
CA ALA A 280 17.01 -5.77 1.96
C ALA A 280 17.39 -5.74 3.44
N GLN A 281 17.18 -4.61 4.13
CA GLN A 281 17.42 -4.50 5.57
C GLN A 281 16.45 -5.37 6.38
N ASN A 282 15.17 -5.37 6.02
CA ASN A 282 14.17 -6.20 6.68
C ASN A 282 14.47 -7.70 6.52
N ALA A 283 14.88 -8.12 5.32
CA ALA A 283 15.29 -9.49 5.04
C ALA A 283 16.46 -9.95 5.93
N LEU A 284 17.47 -9.09 6.13
CA LEU A 284 18.58 -9.39 7.03
C LEU A 284 18.12 -9.54 8.48
N GLN A 285 17.23 -8.68 8.95
CA GLN A 285 16.66 -8.77 10.31
C GLN A 285 15.89 -10.08 10.55
N HIS A 286 15.36 -10.69 9.49
CA HIS A 286 14.68 -11.98 9.53
C HIS A 286 15.55 -13.16 9.08
N GLY A 287 16.87 -12.97 9.02
CA GLY A 287 17.83 -14.06 8.81
C GLY A 287 17.94 -14.59 7.38
N ALA A 288 17.54 -13.83 6.38
CA ALA A 288 17.70 -14.23 4.98
C ALA A 288 19.19 -14.53 4.65
N GLU A 289 19.45 -15.70 4.07
CA GLU A 289 20.78 -16.15 3.65
C GLU A 289 21.21 -15.56 2.29
N GLY A 290 20.50 -14.52 1.81
CA GLY A 290 20.75 -13.83 0.55
C GLY A 290 19.46 -13.34 -0.12
N VAL A 291 19.59 -12.91 -1.37
CA VAL A 291 18.49 -12.44 -2.21
C VAL A 291 18.20 -13.47 -3.29
N GLY A 292 17.00 -14.06 -3.21
CA GLY A 292 16.51 -15.03 -4.18
C GLY A 292 15.85 -14.37 -5.37
N LEU A 293 15.41 -13.12 -5.23
CA LEU A 293 14.86 -12.32 -6.32
C LEU A 293 14.91 -10.84 -5.94
N LEU A 294 15.76 -10.06 -6.61
CA LEU A 294 15.61 -8.62 -6.69
C LEU A 294 14.75 -8.28 -7.90
N ARG A 295 13.57 -7.72 -7.65
CA ARG A 295 12.69 -7.15 -8.66
C ARG A 295 13.17 -5.74 -9.01
N THR A 296 13.59 -5.55 -10.26
CA THR A 296 14.17 -4.27 -10.71
C THR A 296 13.14 -3.31 -11.30
N GLU A 297 11.89 -3.73 -11.42
CA GLU A 297 10.86 -2.92 -12.07
C GLU A 297 10.44 -1.71 -11.23
N PHE A 298 10.58 -1.79 -9.89
CA PHE A 298 10.17 -0.73 -8.98
C PHE A 298 10.86 0.60 -9.28
N SER A 299 12.16 0.60 -9.62
CA SER A 299 12.87 1.83 -9.97
C SER A 299 12.36 2.51 -11.24
N PHE A 300 11.70 1.76 -12.13
CA PHE A 300 11.07 2.27 -13.34
C PHE A 300 9.60 2.66 -13.11
N ILE A 301 8.93 2.07 -12.13
CA ILE A 301 7.52 2.37 -11.81
C ILE A 301 7.41 3.59 -10.90
N GLU A 302 8.27 3.69 -9.88
CA GLU A 302 8.28 4.76 -8.87
C GLU A 302 8.84 6.09 -9.40
N GLY A 303 9.57 6.05 -10.52
CA GLY A 303 10.21 7.22 -11.11
C GLY A 303 9.26 8.06 -11.97
N ASN A 304 9.51 9.36 -12.04
CA ASN A 304 8.85 10.25 -13.01
C ASN A 304 9.55 10.24 -14.39
N HIS A 305 10.66 9.52 -14.50
CA HIS A 305 11.49 9.43 -15.69
C HIS A 305 12.13 8.04 -15.78
N ILE A 306 12.64 7.73 -16.97
CA ILE A 306 13.42 6.51 -17.21
C ILE A 306 14.77 6.65 -16.50
N PRO A 307 15.11 5.79 -15.53
CA PRO A 307 16.34 5.94 -14.77
C PRO A 307 17.57 5.71 -15.67
N CYS A 308 18.58 6.57 -15.53
CA CYS A 308 19.83 6.40 -16.26
C CYS A 308 20.73 5.31 -15.64
N GLU A 309 21.83 4.96 -16.31
CA GLU A 309 22.78 3.95 -15.83
C GLU A 309 23.33 4.30 -14.44
N GLU A 310 23.68 5.57 -14.20
CA GLU A 310 24.23 6.04 -12.93
C GLU A 310 23.21 5.96 -11.79
N GLU A 311 21.95 6.33 -12.05
CA GLU A 311 20.86 6.24 -11.08
C GLU A 311 20.58 4.79 -10.69
N MET A 312 20.49 3.89 -11.69
CA MET A 312 20.34 2.46 -11.45
C MET A 312 21.53 1.88 -10.68
N THR A 313 22.76 2.27 -11.05
CA THR A 313 23.98 1.81 -10.37
C THR A 313 23.93 2.19 -8.89
N ALA A 314 23.63 3.45 -8.58
CA ALA A 314 23.54 3.93 -7.19
C ALA A 314 22.42 3.23 -6.40
N ALA A 315 21.27 2.93 -7.04
CA ALA A 315 20.19 2.19 -6.42
C ALA A 315 20.60 0.74 -6.10
N TYR A 316 21.23 0.05 -7.05
CA TYR A 316 21.72 -1.32 -6.85
C TYR A 316 22.83 -1.40 -5.81
N GLU A 317 23.77 -0.44 -5.80
CA GLU A 317 24.83 -0.37 -4.78
C GLU A 317 24.26 -0.28 -3.36
N LYS A 318 23.21 0.52 -3.15
CA LYS A 318 22.54 0.62 -1.83
C LYS A 318 21.93 -0.72 -1.40
N ILE A 319 21.32 -1.45 -2.33
CA ILE A 319 20.73 -2.77 -2.05
C ILE A 319 21.83 -3.80 -1.79
N PHE A 320 22.86 -3.84 -2.64
CA PHE A 320 23.94 -4.83 -2.56
C PHE A 320 24.90 -4.54 -1.40
N ALA A 321 24.94 -3.33 -0.86
CA ALA A 321 25.70 -3.00 0.34
C ALA A 321 25.25 -3.83 1.56
N ALA A 322 23.96 -4.22 1.61
CA ALA A 322 23.40 -5.04 2.67
C ALA A 322 23.98 -6.47 2.68
N PHE A 323 24.37 -7.00 1.52
CA PHE A 323 24.84 -8.38 1.35
C PHE A 323 26.31 -8.40 0.95
N GLN A 324 27.17 -9.06 1.72
CA GLN A 324 28.61 -9.10 1.44
C GLN A 324 29.00 -10.36 0.68
N LYS A 325 28.64 -11.53 1.22
CA LYS A 325 29.04 -12.84 0.70
C LYS A 325 27.85 -13.64 0.20
N GLU A 326 26.67 -13.25 0.64
CA GLU A 326 25.40 -13.88 0.32
C GLU A 326 25.09 -13.74 -1.18
N PRO A 327 24.46 -14.75 -1.80
CA PRO A 327 24.05 -14.68 -3.20
C PRO A 327 23.00 -13.59 -3.40
N ILE A 328 23.11 -12.88 -4.53
CA ILE A 328 22.14 -11.86 -4.94
C ILE A 328 21.65 -12.20 -6.35
N LEU A 329 20.42 -12.71 -6.47
CA LEU A 329 19.78 -12.94 -7.77
C LEU A 329 19.01 -11.70 -8.22
N VAL A 330 19.54 -11.00 -9.22
CA VAL A 330 18.91 -9.83 -9.83
C VAL A 330 18.12 -10.25 -11.04
N ARG A 331 16.83 -9.95 -11.05
CA ARG A 331 16.00 -10.12 -12.25
C ARG A 331 16.05 -8.85 -13.08
N THR A 332 16.44 -8.98 -14.34
CA THR A 332 16.33 -7.88 -15.32
C THR A 332 14.87 -7.47 -15.52
N LEU A 333 14.67 -6.31 -16.15
CA LEU A 333 13.37 -5.63 -16.23
C LEU A 333 12.22 -6.56 -16.70
N ASP A 334 11.20 -6.74 -15.86
CA ASP A 334 9.92 -7.42 -16.17
C ASP A 334 8.75 -6.42 -16.22
N ILE A 335 8.83 -5.52 -17.20
CA ILE A 335 7.78 -4.55 -17.54
C ILE A 335 7.00 -5.04 -18.77
N GLY A 336 5.75 -4.61 -18.87
CA GLY A 336 4.74 -5.10 -19.80
C GLY A 336 3.72 -6.00 -19.08
N GLY A 337 2.49 -6.05 -19.59
CA GLY A 337 1.37 -6.63 -18.86
C GLY A 337 0.37 -5.58 -18.39
N ASP A 338 -0.10 -5.75 -17.16
CA ASP A 338 -1.02 -4.89 -16.41
C ASP A 338 -0.36 -3.64 -15.81
N LYS A 339 0.96 -3.52 -15.89
CA LYS A 339 1.72 -2.43 -15.27
C LYS A 339 1.74 -1.19 -16.18
N GLU A 340 1.01 -0.16 -15.81
CA GLU A 340 1.06 1.14 -16.49
C GLU A 340 2.30 1.92 -16.04
N VAL A 341 3.20 2.23 -16.99
CA VAL A 341 4.36 3.09 -16.77
C VAL A 341 4.30 4.23 -17.79
N PRO A 342 3.64 5.35 -17.46
CA PRO A 342 3.27 6.38 -18.44
C PRO A 342 4.44 6.92 -19.26
N HIS A 343 5.60 7.09 -18.63
CA HIS A 343 6.81 7.63 -19.25
C HIS A 343 7.57 6.61 -20.13
N LEU A 344 7.16 5.34 -20.15
CA LEU A 344 7.68 4.33 -21.08
C LEU A 344 6.89 4.25 -22.39
N HIS A 345 5.72 4.90 -22.46
CA HIS A 345 4.84 4.95 -23.64
C HIS A 345 4.59 3.56 -24.25
N LEU A 346 4.22 2.59 -23.40
CA LEU A 346 3.96 1.22 -23.84
C LEU A 346 2.72 1.17 -24.75
N PRO A 347 2.75 0.39 -25.84
CA PRO A 347 1.58 0.21 -26.70
C PRO A 347 0.48 -0.56 -25.97
N VAL A 348 -0.77 -0.22 -26.25
CA VAL A 348 -1.93 -0.96 -25.72
C VAL A 348 -2.05 -2.29 -26.47
N GLU A 349 -2.05 -3.38 -25.71
CA GLU A 349 -2.20 -4.74 -26.24
C GLU A 349 -3.54 -5.35 -25.83
N ALA A 350 -4.14 -6.18 -26.69
CA ALA A 350 -5.39 -6.87 -26.36
C ALA A 350 -5.22 -7.87 -25.19
N ASN A 351 -4.02 -8.47 -25.05
CA ASN A 351 -3.68 -9.39 -23.96
C ASN A 351 -2.25 -9.13 -23.46
N PRO A 352 -2.06 -8.15 -22.57
CA PRO A 352 -0.73 -7.75 -22.12
C PRO A 352 0.06 -8.87 -21.43
N PHE A 353 -0.62 -9.80 -20.74
CA PHE A 353 0.04 -10.96 -20.10
C PHE A 353 0.71 -11.92 -21.09
N LEU A 354 0.23 -11.97 -22.34
CA LEU A 354 0.76 -12.83 -23.39
C LEU A 354 1.63 -12.08 -24.41
N GLY A 355 1.66 -10.75 -24.32
CA GLY A 355 2.28 -9.87 -25.30
C GLY A 355 3.74 -9.52 -25.00
N ASN A 356 4.09 -8.26 -25.23
CA ASN A 356 5.46 -7.75 -25.19
C ASN A 356 5.89 -7.38 -23.77
N ARG A 357 6.43 -8.36 -23.04
CA ARG A 357 6.87 -8.18 -21.64
C ARG A 357 8.16 -8.92 -21.32
N GLY A 358 8.81 -8.53 -20.24
CA GLY A 358 10.03 -9.18 -19.76
C GLY A 358 11.16 -9.10 -20.79
N ILE A 359 11.82 -10.23 -21.05
CA ILE A 359 12.98 -10.24 -21.96
C ILE A 359 12.64 -9.80 -23.40
N ARG A 360 11.40 -9.99 -23.86
CA ARG A 360 10.96 -9.56 -25.20
C ARG A 360 10.99 -8.04 -25.32
N PHE A 361 10.44 -7.37 -24.30
CA PHE A 361 10.47 -5.93 -24.18
C PHE A 361 11.93 -5.42 -24.10
N CYS A 362 12.77 -6.09 -23.31
CA CYS A 362 14.19 -5.75 -23.20
C CYS A 362 14.96 -5.87 -24.53
N PHE A 363 14.61 -6.82 -25.39
CA PHE A 363 15.22 -6.95 -26.72
C PHE A 363 14.77 -5.86 -27.69
N GLU A 364 13.53 -5.41 -27.60
CA GLU A 364 13.02 -4.30 -28.41
C GLU A 364 13.56 -2.95 -27.93
N ARG A 365 13.64 -2.76 -26.61
CA ARG A 365 14.13 -1.56 -25.93
C ARG A 365 15.55 -1.75 -25.41
N ALA A 366 16.48 -1.99 -26.33
CA ALA A 366 17.91 -2.12 -26.02
C ALA A 366 18.48 -0.86 -25.33
N ASP A 367 17.89 0.31 -25.58
CA ASP A 367 18.19 1.58 -24.92
C ASP A 367 17.93 1.56 -23.40
N LEU A 368 17.05 0.68 -22.92
CA LEU A 368 16.80 0.47 -21.49
C LEU A 368 17.59 -0.71 -20.95
N PHE A 369 17.67 -1.78 -21.75
CA PHE A 369 18.25 -3.03 -21.31
C PHE A 369 19.76 -2.96 -21.13
N LEU A 370 20.50 -2.35 -22.08
CA LEU A 370 21.96 -2.28 -21.99
C LEU A 370 22.45 -1.44 -20.80
N PRO A 371 21.90 -0.23 -20.54
CA PRO A 371 22.21 0.51 -19.32
C PRO A 371 21.88 -0.27 -18.05
N GLN A 372 20.76 -1.01 -18.02
CA GLN A 372 20.42 -1.84 -16.86
C GLN A 372 21.46 -2.94 -16.61
N LEU A 373 21.89 -3.65 -17.66
CA LEU A 373 22.92 -4.69 -17.53
C LEU A 373 24.24 -4.12 -17.02
N LYS A 374 24.68 -2.96 -17.55
CA LYS A 374 25.90 -2.29 -17.10
C LYS A 374 25.80 -1.84 -15.64
N ALA A 375 24.68 -1.24 -15.25
CA ALA A 375 24.43 -0.82 -13.88
C ALA A 375 24.49 -2.01 -12.90
N ILE A 376 23.87 -3.14 -13.26
CA ILE A 376 23.91 -4.38 -12.47
C ILE A 376 25.35 -4.90 -12.33
N LEU A 377 26.11 -4.94 -13.43
CA LEU A 377 27.50 -5.40 -13.45
C LEU A 377 28.42 -4.51 -12.60
N ARG A 378 28.30 -3.19 -12.74
CA ARG A 378 29.08 -2.20 -11.99
C ARG A 378 28.80 -2.29 -10.49
N ALA A 379 27.53 -2.25 -10.10
CA ALA A 379 27.15 -2.33 -8.70
C ALA A 379 27.51 -3.68 -8.05
N GLY A 380 27.46 -4.77 -8.82
CA GLY A 380 27.75 -6.12 -8.36
C GLY A 380 29.24 -6.51 -8.33
N ALA A 381 30.16 -5.60 -8.67
CA ALA A 381 31.58 -5.89 -8.70
C ALA A 381 32.07 -6.41 -7.33
N GLY A 382 32.68 -7.60 -7.32
CA GLY A 382 33.18 -8.24 -6.10
C GLY A 382 32.10 -8.92 -5.22
N LYS A 383 30.85 -8.99 -5.67
CA LYS A 383 29.74 -9.67 -4.98
C LYS A 383 29.41 -11.03 -5.60
N ASN A 384 28.68 -11.87 -4.88
CA ASN A 384 28.14 -13.13 -5.40
C ASN A 384 26.84 -12.87 -6.21
N LEU A 385 26.99 -12.21 -7.35
CA LEU A 385 25.89 -11.75 -8.19
C LEU A 385 25.44 -12.84 -9.17
N GLN A 386 24.12 -13.00 -9.30
CA GLN A 386 23.47 -13.82 -10.31
C GLN A 386 22.47 -12.94 -11.08
N ILE A 387 22.38 -13.11 -12.40
CA ILE A 387 21.45 -12.36 -13.24
C ILE A 387 20.43 -13.33 -13.83
N MET A 388 19.15 -13.01 -13.66
CA MET A 388 18.01 -13.75 -14.19
C MET A 388 17.29 -12.94 -15.27
N PHE A 389 16.92 -13.60 -16.37
CA PHE A 389 16.12 -13.02 -17.44
C PHE A 389 14.66 -13.50 -17.32
N PRO A 390 13.67 -12.60 -17.17
CA PRO A 390 12.26 -12.98 -17.04
C PRO A 390 11.67 -13.43 -18.38
N MET A 391 10.62 -14.26 -18.34
CA MET A 391 9.79 -14.61 -19.51
C MET A 391 10.53 -15.27 -20.69
N ILE A 392 11.63 -15.96 -20.41
CA ILE A 392 12.33 -16.79 -21.40
C ILE A 392 11.42 -17.94 -21.83
N ALA A 393 11.12 -18.02 -23.12
CA ALA A 393 10.34 -19.09 -23.74
C ALA A 393 11.22 -20.05 -24.57
N THR A 394 12.38 -19.59 -25.05
CA THR A 394 13.23 -20.35 -25.97
C THR A 394 14.71 -20.29 -25.59
N VAL A 395 15.49 -21.27 -26.05
CA VAL A 395 16.95 -21.32 -25.85
C VAL A 395 17.66 -20.19 -26.59
N GLN A 396 17.08 -19.73 -27.71
CA GLN A 396 17.61 -18.63 -28.51
C GLN A 396 17.60 -17.32 -27.73
N GLU A 397 16.53 -17.02 -27.00
CA GLU A 397 16.44 -15.83 -26.14
C GLU A 397 17.51 -15.86 -25.04
N VAL A 398 17.77 -17.02 -24.43
CA VAL A 398 18.88 -17.16 -23.46
C VAL A 398 20.23 -16.85 -24.10
N ARG A 399 20.48 -17.37 -25.31
CA ARG A 399 21.74 -17.14 -26.03
C ARG A 399 21.90 -15.65 -26.40
N GLN A 400 20.84 -15.00 -26.83
CA GLN A 400 20.83 -13.57 -27.16
C GLN A 400 21.09 -12.71 -25.92
N ALA A 401 20.37 -12.95 -24.81
CA ALA A 401 20.55 -12.21 -23.56
C ALA A 401 21.98 -12.38 -23.01
N ARG A 402 22.53 -13.60 -23.06
CA ARG A 402 23.93 -13.85 -22.66
C ARG A 402 24.94 -13.13 -23.55
N LYS A 403 24.67 -13.03 -24.86
CA LYS A 403 25.54 -12.29 -25.78
C LYS A 403 25.57 -10.80 -25.43
N LEU A 404 24.40 -10.18 -25.24
CA LEU A 404 24.30 -8.76 -24.84
C LEU A 404 24.96 -8.50 -23.48
N LEU A 405 24.81 -9.41 -22.52
CA LEU A 405 25.51 -9.32 -21.24
C LEU A 405 27.03 -9.37 -21.41
N GLN A 406 27.55 -10.26 -22.27
CA GLN A 406 28.98 -10.35 -22.56
C GLN A 406 29.52 -9.10 -23.24
N GLU A 407 28.75 -8.49 -24.15
CA GLU A 407 29.09 -7.22 -24.78
C GLU A 407 29.20 -6.11 -23.72
N CYS A 408 28.21 -5.97 -22.83
CA CYS A 408 28.28 -5.02 -21.72
C CYS A 408 29.48 -5.26 -20.80
N MET A 409 29.84 -6.52 -20.54
CA MET A 409 31.03 -6.85 -19.73
C MET A 409 32.36 -6.47 -20.40
N LEU A 410 32.42 -6.43 -21.73
CA LEU A 410 33.62 -6.03 -22.47
C LEU A 410 33.77 -4.51 -22.58
N GLU A 411 32.66 -3.77 -22.45
CA GLU A 411 32.63 -2.31 -22.50
C GLU A 411 32.99 -1.64 -21.16
N LEU A 412 32.92 -2.38 -20.04
CA LEU A 412 33.29 -1.96 -18.68
C LEU A 412 34.72 -2.39 -18.34
#